data_AF-A0A6N6ML83-F1
#
_entry.id   AF-A0A6N6ML83-F1
#
_cell.length_a   1.000
_cell.length_b   1.000
_cell.length_c   1.000
_cell.angle_alpha   90.00
_cell.angle_beta   90.00
_cell.angle_gamma   90.00
#
_symmetry.space_group_name_H-M   'P 1'
#
loop_
_entity.id
_entity.type
_entity.pdbx_description
1 polymer ?
#
loop_
_entity_poly.entity_id
_entity_poly.type
_entity_poly.pdbx_seq_one_letter_code
_entity_poly.pdbx_strand_id
1 'polypeptide(L)'
;MHGTSPTFSSREFLRMIEAQGLTGTWSWVFATGAQAWSPGLYDILGFEPGSVQPDYTLLRALAHPDDRPSLEEPGEIARTGILGDHTIRIVRRDGTMRALATRGEVFHAPDGRPMGAVGVVLDVTDRERLGRAQMAEQRRRHALARQARIFTFTETVVPFCEYGPEFLEMTGLRREEIAENWLAPVVPEEWAQWREQMPPLYAAGQPFTVTPTLRLAGGERVPFRQTLIPTRDAAGAVESWTMVMVPTDTVAPQPETDLGAGLEQAIEGRHLRAARALLDWSMADLARASGLSFSTVRRLEENADGPAARSRQTAIATLRAAGISFTVIEGNAIALTRAD
;
A
#
# COMPACT_ATOMS: atom_id res chain seq x y z
N MET A 1 -41.85 -10.73 2.45
CA MET A 1 -41.56 -9.49 3.19
C MET A 1 -40.81 -8.55 2.25
N HIS A 2 -41.49 -7.56 1.68
CA HIS A 2 -40.83 -6.53 0.88
C HIS A 2 -40.30 -5.47 1.83
N GLY A 3 -38.97 -5.33 1.89
CA GLY A 3 -38.31 -4.27 2.63
C GLY A 3 -38.64 -2.94 1.97
N THR A 4 -39.46 -2.13 2.61
CA THR A 4 -39.62 -0.72 2.30
C THR A 4 -38.28 -0.03 2.57
N SER A 5 -37.50 0.24 1.52
CA SER A 5 -36.39 1.18 1.60
C SER A 5 -36.91 2.50 2.15
N PRO A 6 -36.29 3.09 3.19
CA PRO A 6 -36.74 4.36 3.72
C PRO A 6 -36.63 5.44 2.64
N THR A 7 -37.75 6.10 2.34
CA THR A 7 -37.82 7.21 1.38
C THR A 7 -37.41 8.49 2.10
N PHE A 8 -36.15 8.88 1.97
CA PHE A 8 -35.68 10.18 2.46
C PHE A 8 -35.94 11.27 1.42
N SER A 9 -36.29 12.48 1.85
CA SER A 9 -36.22 13.64 0.96
C SER A 9 -34.76 13.98 0.63
N SER A 10 -34.48 14.62 -0.52
CA SER A 10 -33.12 15.01 -0.90
C SER A 10 -32.44 15.89 0.16
N ARG A 11 -33.20 16.72 0.90
CA ARG A 11 -32.67 17.54 2.00
C ARG A 11 -32.27 16.71 3.22
N GLU A 12 -33.05 15.70 3.58
CA GLU A 12 -32.74 14.82 4.72
C GLU A 12 -31.54 13.93 4.41
N PHE A 13 -31.45 13.42 3.18
CA PHE A 13 -30.33 12.62 2.72
C PHE A 13 -29.02 13.42 2.74
N LEU A 14 -29.03 14.65 2.21
CA LEU A 14 -27.87 15.56 2.26
C LEU A 14 -27.46 15.85 3.71
N ARG A 15 -28.43 16.15 4.59
CA ARG A 15 -28.14 16.44 6.00
C ARG A 15 -27.49 15.25 6.71
N MET A 16 -27.92 14.03 6.41
CA MET A 16 -27.32 12.80 6.95
C MET A 16 -25.88 12.58 6.49
N ILE A 17 -25.59 12.86 5.22
CA ILE A 17 -24.22 12.75 4.67
C ILE A 17 -23.33 13.81 5.32
N GLU A 18 -23.80 15.05 5.41
CA GLU A 18 -23.04 16.15 6.02
C GLU A 18 -22.79 15.92 7.52
N ALA A 19 -23.72 15.28 8.24
CA ALA A 19 -23.56 14.95 9.66
C ALA A 19 -22.39 13.99 9.94
N GLN A 20 -21.85 13.32 8.92
CA GLN A 20 -20.61 12.53 9.08
C GLN A 20 -19.35 13.41 9.16
N GLY A 21 -19.46 14.73 8.96
CA GLY A 21 -18.34 15.68 9.06
C GLY A 21 -17.30 15.55 7.95
N LEU A 22 -17.62 14.81 6.89
CA LEU A 22 -16.76 14.53 5.74
C LEU A 22 -17.20 15.29 4.48
N THR A 23 -18.41 15.85 4.45
CA THR A 23 -18.94 16.53 3.28
C THR A 23 -19.66 17.80 3.67
N GLY A 24 -19.53 18.84 2.85
CA GLY A 24 -20.26 20.08 2.99
C GLY A 24 -20.63 20.64 1.62
N THR A 25 -21.58 21.57 1.58
CA THR A 25 -22.06 22.21 0.35
C THR A 25 -21.96 23.72 0.48
N TRP A 26 -21.84 24.38 -0.66
CA TRP A 26 -21.80 25.84 -0.73
C TRP A 26 -22.61 26.34 -1.92
N SER A 27 -23.06 27.59 -1.82
CA SER A 27 -23.71 28.31 -2.91
C SER A 27 -23.24 29.75 -2.96
N TRP A 28 -23.18 30.34 -4.14
CA TRP A 28 -22.81 31.71 -4.36
C TRP A 28 -23.68 32.34 -5.45
N VAL A 29 -24.32 33.47 -5.14
CA VAL A 29 -25.03 34.32 -6.10
C VAL A 29 -24.11 35.47 -6.51
N PHE A 30 -23.71 35.52 -7.78
CA PHE A 30 -22.71 36.47 -8.26
C PHE A 30 -23.21 37.91 -8.27
N ALA A 31 -24.50 38.13 -8.60
CA ALA A 31 -25.07 39.47 -8.69
C ALA A 31 -25.08 40.22 -7.35
N THR A 32 -25.28 39.51 -6.25
CA THR A 32 -25.34 40.10 -4.89
C THR A 32 -24.09 39.83 -4.07
N GLY A 33 -23.22 38.92 -4.53
CA GLY A 33 -22.12 38.39 -3.74
C GLY A 33 -22.55 37.45 -2.61
N ALA A 34 -23.85 37.15 -2.47
CA ALA A 34 -24.36 36.36 -1.36
C ALA A 34 -23.86 34.91 -1.42
N GLN A 35 -23.27 34.43 -0.33
CA GLN A 35 -22.75 33.08 -0.20
C GLN A 35 -23.40 32.36 0.97
N ALA A 36 -23.51 31.04 0.86
CA ALA A 36 -23.99 30.19 1.94
C ALA A 36 -23.13 28.93 2.03
N TRP A 37 -22.87 28.49 3.25
CA TRP A 37 -22.23 27.23 3.57
C TRP A 37 -23.22 26.36 4.34
N SER A 38 -23.21 25.06 4.07
CA SER A 38 -23.95 24.11 4.87
C SER A 38 -23.27 23.87 6.22
N PRO A 39 -23.99 23.33 7.22
CA PRO A 39 -23.41 22.98 8.52
C PRO A 39 -22.16 22.10 8.39
N GLY A 40 -22.19 21.10 7.51
CA GLY A 40 -21.03 20.22 7.28
C GLY A 40 -19.80 20.97 6.76
N LEU A 41 -19.99 22.02 5.96
CA LEU A 41 -18.86 22.84 5.50
C LEU A 41 -18.28 23.70 6.63
N TYR A 42 -19.11 24.27 7.52
CA TYR A 42 -18.62 24.94 8.74
C TYR A 42 -17.77 23.99 9.58
N ASP A 43 -18.26 22.77 9.81
CA ASP A 43 -17.54 21.74 10.58
C ASP A 43 -16.21 21.36 9.92
N ILE A 44 -16.17 21.20 8.58
CA ILE A 44 -14.96 20.90 7.79
C ILE A 44 -13.94 22.06 7.83
N LEU A 45 -14.41 23.31 7.87
CA LEU A 45 -13.54 24.47 7.97
C LEU A 45 -13.14 24.80 9.42
N GLY A 46 -13.76 24.14 10.41
CA GLY A 46 -13.47 24.33 11.84
C GLY A 46 -14.11 25.58 12.43
N PHE A 47 -15.29 25.94 11.95
CA PHE A 47 -16.09 27.06 12.48
C PHE A 47 -17.41 26.55 13.05
N GLU A 48 -17.92 27.24 14.07
CA GLU A 48 -19.30 27.06 14.49
C GLU A 48 -20.25 27.68 13.45
N PRO A 49 -21.38 27.04 13.11
CA PRO A 49 -22.35 27.61 12.18
C PRO A 49 -22.79 29.02 12.59
N GLY A 50 -22.63 29.98 11.67
CA GLY A 50 -22.96 31.39 11.90
C GLY A 50 -21.93 32.21 12.67
N SER A 51 -20.81 31.61 13.11
CA SER A 51 -19.70 32.35 13.74
C SER A 51 -18.91 33.23 12.76
N VAL A 52 -18.99 32.91 11.47
CA VAL A 52 -18.39 33.67 10.37
C VAL A 52 -19.38 33.79 9.23
N GLN A 53 -19.23 34.84 8.42
CA GLN A 53 -19.97 34.96 7.18
C GLN A 53 -19.31 34.07 6.10
N PRO A 54 -20.09 33.24 5.38
CA PRO A 54 -19.59 32.49 4.23
C PRO A 54 -18.95 33.41 3.19
N ASP A 55 -17.70 33.13 2.85
CA ASP A 55 -16.96 33.89 1.85
C ASP A 55 -15.84 33.04 1.23
N TYR A 56 -15.82 32.97 -0.10
CA TYR A 56 -14.76 32.33 -0.86
C TYR A 56 -13.38 32.92 -0.57
N THR A 57 -13.28 34.23 -0.28
CA THR A 57 -12.01 34.85 0.12
C THR A 57 -11.51 34.29 1.45
N LEU A 58 -12.43 34.02 2.39
CA LEU A 58 -12.12 33.36 3.66
C LEU A 58 -11.64 31.92 3.44
N LEU A 59 -12.30 31.15 2.56
CA LEU A 59 -11.83 29.80 2.19
C LEU A 59 -10.41 29.84 1.62
N ARG A 60 -10.14 30.79 0.71
CA ARG A 60 -8.83 30.97 0.08
C ARG A 60 -7.76 31.42 1.07
N ALA A 61 -8.12 32.18 2.10
CA ALA A 61 -7.21 32.52 3.19
C ALA A 61 -6.83 31.31 4.06
N LEU A 62 -7.76 30.36 4.26
CA LEU A 62 -7.51 29.09 4.95
C LEU A 62 -6.69 28.11 4.12
N ALA A 63 -6.71 28.23 2.79
CA ALA A 63 -5.88 27.41 1.93
C ALA A 63 -4.40 27.55 2.28
N HIS A 64 -3.69 26.42 2.24
CA HIS A 64 -2.25 26.35 2.45
C HIS A 64 -1.54 27.32 1.48
N PRO A 65 -0.49 28.05 1.91
CA PRO A 65 0.17 29.05 1.07
C PRO A 65 0.53 28.57 -0.34
N ASP A 66 1.02 27.34 -0.46
CA ASP A 66 1.39 26.71 -1.74
C ASP A 66 0.19 26.43 -2.67
N ASP A 67 -1.02 26.29 -2.12
CA ASP A 67 -2.24 25.96 -2.87
C ASP A 67 -3.04 27.22 -3.25
N ARG A 68 -2.73 28.38 -2.67
CA ARG A 68 -3.42 29.64 -2.97
C ARG A 68 -3.29 30.11 -4.43
N PRO A 69 -2.13 29.95 -5.11
CA PRO A 69 -1.98 30.37 -6.49
C PRO A 69 -2.83 29.59 -7.49
N SER A 70 -3.26 28.36 -7.16
CA SER A 70 -4.11 27.55 -8.04
C SER A 70 -5.59 27.88 -7.93
N LEU A 71 -6.00 28.63 -6.90
CA LEU A 71 -7.38 29.05 -6.69
C LEU A 71 -7.69 30.33 -7.46
N GLU A 72 -8.83 30.33 -8.15
CA GLU A 72 -9.28 31.47 -8.96
C GLU A 72 -9.62 32.68 -8.09
N GLU A 73 -9.51 33.88 -8.65
CA GLU A 73 -9.92 35.09 -7.95
C GLU A 73 -11.46 35.25 -7.99
N PRO A 74 -12.12 35.66 -6.88
CA PRO A 74 -13.57 35.76 -6.83
C PRO A 74 -14.15 36.64 -7.96
N GLY A 75 -13.52 37.78 -8.23
CA GLY A 75 -13.96 38.69 -9.30
C GLY A 75 -13.82 38.09 -10.70
N GLU A 76 -12.87 37.19 -10.90
CA GLU A 76 -12.70 36.48 -12.17
C GLU A 76 -13.81 35.43 -12.35
N ILE A 77 -14.07 34.62 -11.33
CA ILE A 77 -15.15 33.62 -11.33
C ILE A 77 -16.49 34.28 -11.66
N ALA A 78 -16.82 35.39 -10.98
CA ALA A 78 -18.10 36.07 -11.20
C ALA A 78 -18.24 36.66 -12.61
N ARG A 79 -17.12 37.06 -13.23
CA ARG A 79 -17.08 37.68 -14.56
C ARG A 79 -17.09 36.64 -15.69
N THR A 80 -16.33 35.56 -15.55
CA THR A 80 -16.09 34.58 -16.62
C THR A 80 -16.95 33.33 -16.47
N GLY A 81 -17.41 33.03 -15.25
CA GLY A 81 -18.09 31.77 -14.93
C GLY A 81 -17.15 30.56 -14.93
N ILE A 82 -15.84 30.77 -14.95
CA ILE A 82 -14.84 29.69 -14.90
C ILE A 82 -14.56 29.37 -13.44
N LEU A 83 -14.84 28.13 -13.06
CA LEU A 83 -14.57 27.57 -11.73
C LEU A 83 -13.98 26.18 -11.90
N GLY A 84 -12.77 25.97 -11.39
CA GLY A 84 -12.09 24.68 -11.41
C GLY A 84 -12.52 23.74 -10.29
N ASP A 85 -12.35 22.46 -10.55
CA ASP A 85 -12.35 21.41 -9.52
C ASP A 85 -10.95 21.33 -8.91
N HIS A 86 -10.87 21.38 -7.57
CA HIS A 86 -9.58 21.48 -6.88
C HIS A 86 -9.47 20.44 -5.76
N THR A 87 -8.24 19.97 -5.52
CA THR A 87 -7.90 19.33 -4.25
C THR A 87 -6.88 20.21 -3.53
N ILE A 88 -7.31 20.90 -2.49
CA ILE A 88 -6.48 21.87 -1.74
C ILE A 88 -6.29 21.43 -0.30
N ARG A 89 -5.16 21.84 0.28
CA ARG A 89 -4.96 21.75 1.73
C ARG A 89 -5.48 23.03 2.37
N ILE A 90 -6.20 22.91 3.47
CA ILE A 90 -6.52 24.02 4.35
C ILE A 90 -5.80 23.87 5.69
N VAL A 91 -5.52 25.00 6.33
CA VAL A 91 -5.01 25.07 7.69
C VAL A 91 -6.05 25.80 8.53
N ARG A 92 -6.67 25.07 9.45
CA ARG A 92 -7.65 25.62 10.39
C ARG A 92 -6.98 26.51 11.44
N ARG A 93 -7.79 27.28 12.18
CA ARG A 93 -7.29 28.17 13.25
C ARG A 93 -6.59 27.43 14.39
N ASP A 94 -6.96 26.19 14.65
CA ASP A 94 -6.32 25.30 15.63
C ASP A 94 -5.00 24.69 15.12
N GLY A 95 -4.59 24.99 13.88
CA GLY A 95 -3.41 24.44 13.22
C GLY A 95 -3.65 23.09 12.55
N THR A 96 -4.85 22.51 12.66
CA THR A 96 -5.18 21.25 12.02
C THR A 96 -5.21 21.43 10.50
N MET A 97 -4.39 20.65 9.79
CA MET A 97 -4.39 20.60 8.33
C MET A 97 -5.36 19.54 7.82
N ARG A 98 -6.22 19.93 6.87
CA ARG A 98 -7.13 19.04 6.13
C ARG A 98 -6.93 19.15 4.63
N ALA A 99 -7.19 18.08 3.89
CA ALA A 99 -7.21 18.07 2.44
C ALA A 99 -8.65 18.01 1.95
N LEU A 100 -9.05 18.95 1.11
CA LEU A 100 -10.42 19.13 0.64
C LEU A 100 -10.45 18.98 -0.87
N ALA A 101 -11.29 18.06 -1.36
CA ALA A 101 -11.67 18.01 -2.76
C ALA A 101 -12.95 18.84 -2.94
N THR A 102 -12.88 19.90 -3.73
CA THR A 102 -14.01 20.78 -4.02
C THR A 102 -14.40 20.66 -5.49
N ARG A 103 -15.70 20.57 -5.73
CA ARG A 103 -16.29 20.54 -7.06
C ARG A 103 -17.49 21.46 -7.12
N GLY A 104 -17.57 22.26 -8.16
CA GLY A 104 -18.63 23.25 -8.33
C GLY A 104 -19.16 23.32 -9.75
N GLU A 105 -20.38 23.82 -9.88
CA GLU A 105 -21.03 24.09 -11.16
C GLU A 105 -21.53 25.53 -11.20
N VAL A 106 -21.31 26.20 -12.32
CA VAL A 106 -21.73 27.59 -12.55
C VAL A 106 -22.99 27.62 -13.41
N PHE A 107 -24.01 28.31 -12.95
CA PHE A 107 -25.25 28.52 -13.69
C PHE A 107 -25.22 29.82 -14.47
N HIS A 108 -25.80 29.80 -15.66
CA HIS A 108 -25.81 30.93 -16.58
C HIS A 108 -27.25 31.38 -16.87
N ALA A 109 -27.41 32.67 -17.10
CA ALA A 109 -28.64 33.25 -17.63
C ALA A 109 -28.85 32.82 -19.10
N PRO A 110 -30.06 32.99 -19.66
CA PRO A 110 -30.32 32.68 -21.07
C PRO A 110 -29.45 33.43 -22.07
N ASP A 111 -28.89 34.58 -21.69
CA ASP A 111 -27.94 35.38 -22.49
C ASP A 111 -26.48 34.93 -22.34
N GLY A 112 -26.22 33.84 -21.62
CA GLY A 112 -24.89 33.29 -21.38
C GLY A 112 -24.11 33.93 -20.24
N ARG A 113 -24.70 34.89 -19.51
CA ARG A 113 -24.04 35.55 -18.38
C ARG A 113 -24.01 34.67 -17.12
N PRO A 114 -22.88 34.52 -16.43
CA PRO A 114 -22.83 33.78 -15.15
C PRO A 114 -23.76 34.40 -14.09
N MET A 115 -24.57 33.59 -13.43
CA MET A 115 -25.52 34.03 -12.40
C MET A 115 -25.11 33.64 -10.98
N GLY A 116 -24.43 32.50 -10.84
CA GLY A 116 -24.01 31.96 -9.56
C GLY A 116 -23.40 30.59 -9.70
N ALA A 117 -23.00 30.00 -8.58
CA ALA A 117 -22.41 28.68 -8.52
C ALA A 117 -22.89 27.92 -7.27
N VAL A 118 -22.91 26.60 -7.36
CA VAL A 118 -23.02 25.71 -6.19
C VAL A 118 -21.97 24.63 -6.25
N GLY A 119 -21.66 24.03 -5.12
CA GLY A 119 -20.74 22.92 -5.11
C GLY A 119 -20.77 22.12 -3.83
N VAL A 120 -19.92 21.11 -3.85
CA VAL A 120 -19.67 20.17 -2.76
C VAL A 120 -18.19 20.17 -2.42
N VAL A 121 -17.91 20.02 -1.14
CA VAL A 121 -16.59 19.84 -0.58
C VAL A 121 -16.56 18.51 0.13
N LEU A 122 -15.56 17.68 -0.19
CA LEU A 122 -15.29 16.41 0.46
C LEU A 122 -13.95 16.51 1.20
N ASP A 123 -13.96 16.15 2.48
CA ASP A 123 -12.72 15.96 3.23
C ASP A 123 -12.08 14.63 2.83
N VAL A 124 -10.91 14.72 2.20
CA VAL A 124 -10.10 13.59 1.73
C VAL A 124 -8.82 13.42 2.55
N THR A 125 -8.73 14.04 3.73
CA THR A 125 -7.53 14.06 4.58
C THR A 125 -7.01 12.66 4.88
N ASP A 126 -7.87 11.74 5.32
CA ASP A 126 -7.45 10.39 5.67
C ASP A 126 -7.00 9.58 4.46
N ARG A 127 -7.66 9.77 3.31
CA ARG A 127 -7.28 9.15 2.04
C ARG A 127 -5.88 9.60 1.60
N GLU A 128 -5.63 10.91 1.66
CA GLU A 128 -4.32 11.50 1.33
C GLU A 128 -3.22 11.05 2.30
N ARG A 129 -3.51 11.01 3.61
CA ARG A 129 -2.55 10.54 4.63
C ARG A 129 -2.18 9.08 4.42
N LEU A 130 -3.15 8.23 4.13
CA LEU A 130 -2.92 6.81 3.87
C LEU A 130 -2.05 6.61 2.63
N GLY A 131 -2.37 7.27 1.52
CA GLY A 131 -1.58 7.20 0.29
C GLY A 131 -0.14 7.67 0.49
N ARG A 132 0.07 8.79 1.19
CA ARG A 132 1.42 9.30 1.49
C ARG A 132 2.21 8.36 2.39
N ALA A 133 1.59 7.78 3.41
CA ALA A 133 2.23 6.82 4.30
C ALA A 133 2.67 5.55 3.54
N GLN A 134 1.81 5.03 2.65
CA GLN A 134 2.15 3.90 1.77
C GLN A 134 3.33 4.22 0.85
N MET A 135 3.31 5.37 0.18
CA MET A 135 4.41 5.81 -0.68
C MET A 135 5.71 6.04 0.09
N ALA A 136 5.64 6.56 1.32
CA ALA A 136 6.81 6.75 2.17
C ALA A 136 7.41 5.41 2.61
N GLU A 137 6.56 4.45 3.01
CA GLU A 137 6.99 3.10 3.37
C GLU A 137 7.57 2.35 2.18
N GLN A 138 6.96 2.45 0.99
CA GLN A 138 7.54 1.90 -0.24
C GLN A 138 8.91 2.50 -0.52
N ARG A 139 9.04 3.84 -0.51
CA ARG A 139 10.34 4.52 -0.69
C ARG A 139 11.37 4.06 0.34
N ARG A 140 10.98 3.89 1.59
CA ARG A 140 11.85 3.38 2.66
C ARG A 140 12.30 1.95 2.37
N ARG A 141 11.38 1.06 1.96
CA ARG A 141 11.70 -0.32 1.56
C ARG A 141 12.66 -0.35 0.38
N HIS A 142 12.42 0.43 -0.67
CA HIS A 142 13.32 0.53 -1.83
C HIS A 142 14.71 1.06 -1.43
N ALA A 143 14.78 2.09 -0.57
CA ALA A 143 16.06 2.63 -0.11
C ALA A 143 16.85 1.60 0.72
N LEU A 144 16.20 0.87 1.62
CA LEU A 144 16.82 -0.18 2.43
C LEU A 144 17.28 -1.37 1.57
N ALA A 145 16.43 -1.81 0.63
CA ALA A 145 16.77 -2.87 -0.32
C ALA A 145 18.01 -2.51 -1.15
N ARG A 146 18.10 -1.27 -1.64
CA ARG A 146 19.25 -0.77 -2.38
C ARG A 146 20.53 -0.73 -1.53
N GLN A 147 20.43 -0.30 -0.27
CA GLN A 147 21.59 -0.28 0.63
C GLN A 147 22.07 -1.69 1.01
N ALA A 148 21.15 -2.62 1.24
CA ALA A 148 21.44 -4.00 1.61
C ALA A 148 21.70 -4.93 0.40
N ARG A 149 21.61 -4.41 -0.84
CA ARG A 149 21.67 -5.17 -2.11
C ARG A 149 20.70 -6.37 -2.11
N ILE A 150 19.51 -6.19 -1.54
CA ILE A 150 18.45 -7.21 -1.52
C ILE A 150 17.54 -6.95 -2.71
N PHE A 151 17.29 -7.97 -3.53
CA PHE A 151 16.37 -7.85 -4.66
C PHE A 151 15.35 -8.98 -4.65
N THR A 152 14.14 -8.66 -5.12
CA THR A 152 13.06 -9.63 -5.30
C THR A 152 12.50 -9.47 -6.71
N PHE A 153 12.40 -10.58 -7.43
CA PHE A 153 11.86 -10.64 -8.79
C PHE A 153 10.82 -11.75 -8.85
N THR A 154 9.76 -11.56 -9.62
CA THR A 154 8.75 -12.57 -9.86
C THR A 154 8.50 -12.68 -11.35
N GLU A 155 8.67 -13.86 -11.90
CA GLU A 155 8.53 -14.13 -13.34
C GLU A 155 7.72 -15.40 -13.59
N THR A 156 6.92 -15.41 -14.65
CA THR A 156 6.18 -16.61 -15.09
C THR A 156 7.04 -17.54 -15.94
N VAL A 157 8.13 -17.02 -16.49
CA VAL A 157 9.06 -17.75 -17.36
C VAL A 157 10.42 -17.81 -16.69
N VAL A 158 11.02 -19.01 -16.69
CA VAL A 158 12.37 -19.25 -16.22
C VAL A 158 13.25 -19.77 -17.37
N PRO A 159 14.56 -19.48 -17.38
CA PRO A 159 15.30 -18.66 -16.41
C PRO A 159 14.93 -17.17 -16.47
N PHE A 160 15.20 -16.45 -15.38
CA PHE A 160 14.89 -15.01 -15.26
C PHE A 160 15.76 -14.21 -16.23
N CYS A 161 15.14 -13.43 -17.11
CA CYS A 161 15.83 -12.56 -18.06
C CYS A 161 15.50 -11.08 -17.88
N GLU A 162 14.49 -10.75 -17.06
CA GLU A 162 14.04 -9.40 -16.83
C GLU A 162 14.34 -8.97 -15.39
N TYR A 163 14.92 -7.78 -15.27
CA TYR A 163 15.32 -7.21 -13.98
C TYR A 163 15.01 -5.72 -13.93
N GLY A 164 14.67 -5.24 -12.73
CA GLY A 164 14.44 -3.83 -12.43
C GLY A 164 15.71 -2.97 -12.62
N PRO A 165 15.54 -1.64 -12.80
CA PRO A 165 16.65 -0.73 -13.06
C PRO A 165 17.74 -0.76 -11.97
N GLU A 166 17.37 -0.97 -10.71
CA GLU A 166 18.31 -1.01 -9.59
C GLU A 166 19.32 -2.18 -9.70
N PHE A 167 18.87 -3.32 -10.23
CA PHE A 167 19.74 -4.49 -10.43
C PHE A 167 20.69 -4.28 -11.61
N LEU A 168 20.19 -3.67 -12.69
CA LEU A 168 20.97 -3.32 -13.87
C LEU A 168 22.06 -2.29 -13.51
N GLU A 169 21.73 -1.28 -12.70
CA GLU A 169 22.71 -0.32 -12.17
C GLU A 169 23.77 -1.00 -11.31
N MET A 170 23.38 -1.94 -10.44
CA MET A 170 24.31 -2.66 -9.57
C MET A 170 25.31 -3.53 -10.37
N THR A 171 24.81 -4.24 -11.37
CA THR A 171 25.63 -5.14 -12.21
C THR A 171 26.36 -4.40 -13.34
N GLY A 172 25.87 -3.23 -13.73
CA GLY A 172 26.35 -2.47 -14.88
C GLY A 172 25.92 -3.06 -16.23
N LEU A 173 25.00 -4.03 -16.22
CA LEU A 173 24.53 -4.73 -17.41
C LEU A 173 23.37 -3.98 -18.06
N ARG A 174 23.30 -4.03 -19.39
CA ARG A 174 22.12 -3.61 -20.13
C ARG A 174 21.10 -4.75 -20.22
N ARG A 175 19.83 -4.40 -20.43
CA ARG A 175 18.73 -5.38 -20.54
C ARG A 175 18.98 -6.38 -21.66
N GLU A 176 19.51 -5.92 -22.78
CA GLU A 176 19.78 -6.73 -23.96
C GLU A 176 20.83 -7.81 -23.67
N GLU A 177 21.85 -7.50 -22.87
CA GLU A 177 22.92 -8.45 -22.52
C GLU A 177 22.40 -9.63 -21.68
N ILE A 178 21.40 -9.37 -20.83
CA ILE A 178 20.75 -10.40 -20.02
C ILE A 178 19.76 -11.21 -20.86
N ALA A 179 19.02 -10.55 -21.76
CA ALA A 179 18.11 -11.22 -22.68
C ALA A 179 18.84 -12.19 -23.63
N GLU A 180 20.05 -11.83 -24.07
CA GLU A 180 20.92 -12.69 -24.89
C GLU A 180 21.51 -13.86 -24.09
N ASN A 181 21.83 -13.64 -22.82
CA ASN A 181 22.37 -14.65 -21.92
C ASN A 181 21.92 -14.41 -20.49
N TRP A 182 20.96 -15.18 -20.00
CA TRP A 182 20.42 -15.08 -18.64
C TRP A 182 21.48 -15.24 -17.54
N LEU A 183 22.64 -15.82 -17.86
CA LEU A 183 23.80 -15.94 -16.96
C LEU A 183 24.74 -14.73 -17.00
N ALA A 184 24.48 -13.69 -17.79
CA ALA A 184 25.33 -12.50 -17.89
C ALA A 184 25.68 -11.85 -16.53
N PRO A 185 24.79 -11.82 -15.52
CA PRO A 185 25.13 -11.34 -14.17
C PRO A 185 26.14 -12.22 -13.43
N VAL A 186 26.17 -13.52 -13.73
CA VAL A 186 27.03 -14.51 -13.08
C VAL A 186 28.43 -14.45 -13.69
N VAL A 187 29.45 -14.74 -12.90
CA VAL A 187 30.82 -14.84 -13.38
C VAL A 187 30.97 -15.94 -14.45
N PRO A 188 31.70 -15.70 -15.56
CA PRO A 188 31.76 -16.64 -16.69
C PRO A 188 32.22 -18.05 -16.35
N GLU A 189 33.08 -18.19 -15.34
CA GLU A 189 33.64 -19.45 -14.88
C GLU A 189 32.57 -20.41 -14.34
N GLU A 190 31.46 -19.87 -13.82
CA GLU A 190 30.34 -20.67 -13.29
C GLU A 190 29.25 -20.95 -14.34
N TRP A 191 29.34 -20.39 -15.56
CA TRP A 191 28.26 -20.50 -16.55
C TRP A 191 27.96 -21.93 -16.96
N ALA A 192 28.99 -22.75 -17.18
CA ALA A 192 28.80 -24.14 -17.57
C ALA A 192 28.05 -24.93 -16.48
N GLN A 193 28.45 -24.73 -15.22
CA GLN A 193 27.82 -25.34 -14.07
C GLN A 193 26.33 -24.95 -13.95
N TRP A 194 26.02 -23.65 -14.00
CA TRP A 194 24.65 -23.19 -13.82
C TRP A 194 23.72 -23.55 -14.99
N ARG A 195 24.25 -23.65 -16.22
CA ARG A 195 23.47 -24.18 -17.36
C ARG A 195 23.02 -25.62 -17.16
N GLU A 196 23.84 -26.43 -16.48
CA GLU A 196 23.52 -27.83 -16.20
C GLU A 196 22.63 -27.98 -14.96
N GLN A 197 22.91 -27.22 -13.89
CA GLN A 197 22.24 -27.39 -12.60
C GLN A 197 20.85 -26.74 -12.51
N MET A 198 20.61 -25.61 -13.20
CA MET A 198 19.36 -24.86 -13.04
C MET A 198 18.12 -25.54 -13.66
N PRO A 199 18.16 -26.11 -14.88
CA PRO A 199 16.99 -26.75 -15.49
C PRO A 199 16.33 -27.86 -14.63
N PRO A 200 17.06 -28.83 -14.05
CA PRO A 200 16.43 -29.85 -13.22
C PRO A 200 15.84 -29.29 -11.92
N LEU A 201 16.42 -28.23 -11.34
CA LEU A 201 15.87 -27.57 -10.15
C LEU A 201 14.52 -26.89 -10.45
N TYR A 202 14.43 -26.18 -11.58
CA TYR A 202 13.14 -25.63 -12.03
C TYR A 202 12.11 -26.72 -12.33
N ALA A 203 12.53 -27.80 -12.99
CA ALA A 203 11.64 -28.92 -13.34
C ALA A 203 11.09 -29.65 -12.12
N ALA A 204 11.84 -29.70 -11.01
CA ALA A 204 11.37 -30.28 -9.75
C ALA A 204 10.18 -29.49 -9.15
N GLY A 205 10.07 -28.20 -9.46
CA GLY A 205 8.99 -27.34 -8.97
C GLY A 205 8.97 -27.16 -7.45
N GLN A 206 10.09 -27.42 -6.76
CA GLN A 206 10.22 -27.21 -5.32
C GLN A 206 11.02 -25.94 -5.05
N PRO A 207 10.85 -25.28 -3.89
CA PRO A 207 11.74 -24.21 -3.49
C PRO A 207 13.19 -24.69 -3.44
N PHE A 208 14.13 -23.87 -3.91
CA PHE A 208 15.55 -24.17 -3.84
C PHE A 208 16.38 -22.90 -3.64
N THR A 209 17.61 -23.09 -3.16
CA THR A 209 18.56 -22.00 -2.95
C THR A 209 19.86 -22.32 -3.69
N VAL A 210 20.40 -21.32 -4.39
CA VAL A 210 21.70 -21.37 -5.07
C VAL A 210 22.52 -20.15 -4.67
N THR A 211 23.86 -20.25 -4.78
CA THR A 211 24.76 -19.14 -4.43
C THR A 211 25.71 -18.82 -5.58
N PRO A 212 25.20 -18.27 -6.70
CA PRO A 212 26.07 -17.83 -7.79
C PRO A 212 26.92 -16.63 -7.40
N THR A 213 28.12 -16.55 -7.96
CA THR A 213 28.96 -15.35 -7.84
C THR A 213 28.59 -14.36 -8.93
N LEU A 214 28.16 -13.16 -8.54
CA LEU A 214 27.80 -12.10 -9.49
C LEU A 214 28.93 -11.11 -9.70
N ARG A 215 29.01 -10.57 -10.92
CA ARG A 215 29.90 -9.47 -11.28
C ARG A 215 29.15 -8.14 -11.16
N LEU A 216 29.66 -7.24 -10.32
CA LEU A 216 29.11 -5.90 -10.15
C LEU A 216 29.77 -4.88 -11.10
N ALA A 217 29.14 -3.71 -11.29
CA ALA A 217 29.61 -2.67 -12.20
C ALA A 217 31.05 -2.20 -11.90
N GLY A 218 31.46 -2.24 -10.62
CA GLY A 218 32.81 -1.89 -10.18
C GLY A 218 33.86 -2.99 -10.38
N GLY A 219 33.51 -4.12 -11.00
CA GLY A 219 34.38 -5.29 -11.15
C GLY A 219 34.45 -6.20 -9.90
N GLU A 220 33.75 -5.84 -8.84
CA GLU A 220 33.59 -6.65 -7.63
C GLU A 220 32.92 -7.99 -7.97
N ARG A 221 33.37 -9.08 -7.33
CA ARG A 221 32.80 -10.42 -7.45
C ARG A 221 32.17 -10.76 -6.10
N VAL A 222 30.85 -10.86 -6.06
CA VAL A 222 30.12 -11.01 -4.79
C VAL A 222 29.25 -12.27 -4.86
N PRO A 223 29.31 -13.19 -3.90
CA PRO A 223 28.39 -14.30 -3.84
C PRO A 223 27.01 -13.78 -3.45
N PHE A 224 26.00 -14.09 -4.26
CA PHE A 224 24.62 -13.81 -3.93
C PHE A 224 23.91 -15.11 -3.65
N ARG A 225 23.36 -15.23 -2.45
CA ARG A 225 22.39 -16.28 -2.16
C ARG A 225 21.08 -15.91 -2.84
N GLN A 226 20.61 -16.78 -3.72
CA GLN A 226 19.34 -16.68 -4.43
C GLN A 226 18.40 -17.80 -3.97
N THR A 227 17.29 -17.44 -3.35
CA THR A 227 16.22 -18.37 -2.99
C THR A 227 15.08 -18.22 -3.96
N LEU A 228 14.73 -19.32 -4.64
CA LEU A 228 13.69 -19.37 -5.66
C LEU A 228 12.50 -20.16 -5.12
N ILE A 229 11.33 -19.56 -5.16
CA ILE A 229 10.09 -20.09 -4.58
C ILE A 229 9.02 -20.12 -5.68
N PRO A 230 8.45 -21.30 -6.01
CA PRO A 230 7.37 -21.39 -6.98
C PRO A 230 6.04 -21.00 -6.35
N THR A 231 5.29 -20.17 -7.05
CA THR A 231 3.87 -19.91 -6.81
C THR A 231 3.06 -20.85 -7.69
N ARG A 232 2.00 -21.43 -7.13
CA ARG A 232 1.18 -22.42 -7.84
C ARG A 232 -0.23 -21.90 -8.08
N ASP A 233 -0.81 -22.30 -9.20
CA ASP A 233 -2.22 -22.07 -9.49
C ASP A 233 -3.13 -23.03 -8.70
N ALA A 234 -4.45 -22.84 -8.83
CA ALA A 234 -5.46 -23.69 -8.19
C ALA A 234 -5.44 -25.15 -8.65
N ALA A 235 -4.80 -25.48 -9.78
CA ALA A 235 -4.62 -26.85 -10.26
C ALA A 235 -3.32 -27.48 -9.71
N GLY A 236 -2.54 -26.73 -8.93
CA GLY A 236 -1.27 -27.15 -8.36
C GLY A 236 -0.09 -27.05 -9.34
N ALA A 237 -0.28 -26.52 -10.54
CA ALA A 237 0.80 -26.26 -11.49
C ALA A 237 1.58 -25.01 -11.09
N VAL A 238 2.87 -24.94 -11.42
CA VAL A 238 3.68 -23.74 -11.15
C VAL A 238 3.25 -22.63 -12.11
N GLU A 239 2.72 -21.54 -11.55
CA GLU A 239 2.27 -20.36 -12.30
C GLU A 239 3.41 -19.34 -12.47
N SER A 240 4.19 -19.12 -11.43
CA SER A 240 5.34 -18.20 -11.44
C SER A 240 6.42 -18.62 -10.46
N TRP A 241 7.60 -18.05 -10.61
CA TRP A 241 8.71 -18.16 -9.68
C TRP A 241 9.00 -16.80 -9.07
N THR A 242 9.22 -16.76 -7.76
CA THR A 242 9.74 -15.59 -7.05
C THR A 242 11.16 -15.86 -6.60
N MET A 243 12.11 -15.05 -7.06
CA MET A 243 13.51 -15.08 -6.65
C MET A 243 13.79 -13.96 -5.65
N VAL A 244 14.32 -14.31 -4.48
CA VAL A 244 14.91 -13.35 -3.53
C VAL A 244 16.41 -13.54 -3.54
N MET A 245 17.16 -12.46 -3.78
CA MET A 245 18.61 -12.50 -3.78
C MET A 245 19.22 -11.54 -2.78
N VAL A 246 20.23 -12.00 -2.05
CA VAL A 246 20.94 -11.26 -1.01
C VAL A 246 22.44 -11.56 -1.07
N PRO A 247 23.34 -10.58 -0.85
CA PRO A 247 24.77 -10.85 -0.79
C PRO A 247 25.10 -11.67 0.47
N THR A 248 25.96 -12.67 0.34
CA THR A 248 26.34 -13.54 1.46
C THR A 248 27.01 -12.80 2.62
N ASP A 249 27.68 -11.70 2.33
CA ASP A 249 28.48 -10.96 3.32
C ASP A 249 27.62 -10.09 4.25
N THR A 250 26.32 -9.96 3.97
CA THR A 250 25.39 -9.21 4.84
C THR A 250 24.91 -10.00 6.06
N VAL A 251 25.13 -11.31 6.14
CA VAL A 251 24.67 -12.14 7.26
C VAL A 251 25.69 -13.25 7.56
N ALA A 252 26.19 -13.32 8.80
CA ALA A 252 27.06 -14.40 9.24
C ALA A 252 26.36 -15.78 9.12
N PRO A 253 27.07 -16.85 8.71
CA PRO A 253 26.48 -18.18 8.62
C PRO A 253 26.12 -18.68 10.03
N GLN A 254 24.85 -19.05 10.24
CA GLN A 254 24.44 -19.82 11.42
C GLN A 254 24.27 -21.30 11.04
N PRO A 255 24.68 -22.23 11.92
CA PRO A 255 24.64 -23.64 11.63
C PRO A 255 23.19 -24.13 11.48
N GLU A 256 22.99 -25.01 10.50
CA GLU A 256 21.75 -25.74 10.24
C GLU A 256 21.38 -26.61 11.46
N THR A 257 20.64 -26.04 12.41
CA THR A 257 19.99 -26.82 13.47
C THR A 257 18.49 -26.92 13.21
N ASP A 258 18.08 -28.13 12.83
CA ASP A 258 16.74 -28.72 12.97
C ASP A 258 15.54 -27.79 12.62
N LEU A 259 15.35 -27.58 11.31
CA LEU A 259 14.37 -26.69 10.66
C LEU A 259 12.91 -26.86 11.14
N GLY A 260 12.53 -28.01 11.71
CA GLY A 260 11.15 -28.29 12.14
C GLY A 260 10.78 -27.67 13.49
N ALA A 261 11.66 -27.73 14.49
CA ALA A 261 11.37 -27.27 15.86
C ALA A 261 11.64 -25.77 16.07
N GLY A 262 12.54 -25.19 15.28
CA GLY A 262 12.88 -23.75 15.32
C GLY A 262 11.85 -22.85 14.63
N LEU A 263 11.17 -23.34 13.58
CA LEU A 263 10.20 -22.55 12.81
C LEU A 263 9.05 -22.01 13.68
N GLU A 264 8.46 -22.85 14.53
CA GLU A 264 7.32 -22.42 15.36
C GLU A 264 7.71 -21.38 16.40
N GLN A 265 8.95 -21.41 16.87
CA GLN A 265 9.49 -20.43 17.81
C GLN A 265 9.87 -19.10 17.11
N ALA A 266 10.19 -19.16 15.82
CA ALA A 266 10.49 -17.99 14.99
C ALA A 266 9.21 -17.25 14.50
N ILE A 267 8.05 -17.90 14.51
CA ILE A 267 6.77 -17.27 14.08
C ILE A 267 6.31 -16.24 15.10
N GLU A 268 6.69 -14.99 14.86
CA GLU A 268 6.21 -13.81 15.57
C GLU A 268 4.80 -13.34 15.17
N GLY A 269 4.21 -12.46 15.98
CA GLY A 269 2.90 -11.87 15.77
C GLY A 269 2.73 -11.11 14.45
N ARG A 270 3.83 -10.56 13.88
CA ARG A 270 3.83 -10.00 12.52
C ARG A 270 3.50 -11.04 11.44
N HIS A 271 3.94 -12.29 11.62
CA HIS A 271 3.66 -13.36 10.68
C HIS A 271 2.21 -13.85 10.83
N LEU A 272 1.66 -13.90 12.05
CA LEU A 272 0.24 -14.20 12.26
C LEU A 272 -0.67 -13.16 11.60
N ARG A 273 -0.33 -11.87 11.68
CA ARG A 273 -1.03 -10.80 10.96
C ARG A 273 -0.99 -10.98 9.46
N ALA A 274 0.19 -11.24 8.91
CA ALA A 274 0.37 -11.46 7.48
C ALA A 274 -0.42 -12.68 6.99
N ALA A 275 -0.40 -13.78 7.74
CA ALA A 275 -1.15 -15.00 7.45
C ALA A 275 -2.66 -14.73 7.39
N ARG A 276 -3.21 -14.02 8.39
CA ARG A 276 -4.62 -13.65 8.36
C ARG A 276 -4.96 -12.73 7.20
N ALA A 277 -4.09 -11.77 6.88
CA ALA A 277 -4.31 -10.87 5.76
C ALA A 277 -4.40 -11.64 4.42
N LEU A 278 -3.56 -12.67 4.25
CA LEU A 278 -3.64 -13.57 3.09
C LEU A 278 -4.96 -14.35 3.03
N LEU A 279 -5.60 -14.63 4.16
CA LEU A 279 -6.89 -15.31 4.25
C LEU A 279 -8.10 -14.35 4.21
N ASP A 280 -7.88 -13.03 4.17
CA ASP A 280 -8.89 -12.00 4.43
C ASP A 280 -9.63 -12.19 5.77
N TRP A 281 -8.92 -12.70 6.78
CA TRP A 281 -9.47 -12.95 8.11
C TRP A 281 -9.26 -11.76 9.05
N SER A 282 -10.30 -11.37 9.79
CA SER A 282 -10.14 -10.48 10.94
C SER A 282 -9.52 -11.22 12.14
N MET A 283 -9.09 -10.49 13.17
CA MET A 283 -8.71 -11.12 14.44
C MET A 283 -9.85 -11.91 15.07
N ALA A 284 -11.11 -11.49 14.85
CA ALA A 284 -12.27 -12.20 15.33
C ALA A 284 -12.50 -13.53 14.59
N ASP A 285 -12.14 -13.60 13.30
CA ASP A 285 -12.23 -14.82 12.51
C ASP A 285 -11.18 -15.84 12.94
N LEU A 286 -9.93 -15.41 13.16
CA LEU A 286 -8.90 -16.30 13.72
C LEU A 286 -9.26 -16.75 15.15
N ALA A 287 -9.81 -15.88 15.99
CA ALA A 287 -10.29 -16.26 17.33
C ALA A 287 -11.38 -17.34 17.24
N ARG A 288 -12.37 -17.16 16.36
CA ARG A 288 -13.44 -18.13 16.12
C ARG A 288 -12.91 -19.46 15.59
N ALA A 289 -12.01 -19.43 14.61
CA ALA A 289 -11.47 -20.62 13.96
C ALA A 289 -10.52 -21.41 14.87
N SER A 290 -9.76 -20.74 15.72
CA SER A 290 -8.79 -21.36 16.64
C SER A 290 -9.37 -21.74 18.01
N GLY A 291 -10.58 -21.27 18.33
CA GLY A 291 -11.17 -21.39 19.66
C GLY A 291 -10.50 -20.53 20.73
N LEU A 292 -9.63 -19.58 20.33
CA LEU A 292 -8.98 -18.64 21.24
C LEU A 292 -9.84 -17.41 21.49
N SER A 293 -9.66 -16.73 22.62
CA SER A 293 -10.33 -15.45 22.86
C SER A 293 -9.76 -14.34 21.97
N PHE A 294 -10.58 -13.34 21.62
CA PHE A 294 -10.12 -12.16 20.86
C PHE A 294 -8.92 -11.48 21.53
N SER A 295 -8.95 -11.33 22.86
CA SER A 295 -7.85 -10.76 23.64
C SER A 295 -6.57 -11.58 23.56
N THR A 296 -6.67 -12.91 23.45
CA THR A 296 -5.51 -13.80 23.26
C THR A 296 -4.91 -13.63 21.87
N VAL A 297 -5.74 -13.59 20.81
CA VAL A 297 -5.26 -13.36 19.44
C VAL A 297 -4.55 -12.01 19.33
N ARG A 298 -5.13 -10.96 19.94
CA ARG A 298 -4.50 -9.63 19.99
C ARG A 298 -3.13 -9.65 20.66
N ARG A 299 -3.01 -10.28 21.83
CA ARG A 299 -1.73 -10.42 22.55
C ARG A 299 -0.67 -11.19 21.76
N LEU A 300 -1.08 -12.25 21.06
CA LEU A 300 -0.18 -13.04 20.19
C LEU A 300 0.39 -12.19 19.05
N GLU A 301 -0.43 -11.33 18.44
CA GLU A 301 -0.01 -10.42 17.37
C GLU A 301 0.90 -9.29 17.88
N GLU A 302 0.63 -8.76 19.07
CA GLU A 302 1.45 -7.74 19.72
C GLU A 302 2.77 -8.29 20.30
N ASN A 303 3.04 -9.60 20.15
CA ASN A 303 4.18 -10.30 20.78
C ASN A 303 4.21 -10.17 22.32
N ALA A 304 3.05 -9.96 22.95
CA ALA A 304 2.93 -9.85 24.41
C ALA A 304 3.01 -11.21 25.12
N ASP A 305 2.87 -12.31 24.37
CA ASP A 305 3.03 -13.68 24.85
C ASP A 305 4.34 -14.29 24.30
N GLY A 306 5.03 -15.06 25.16
CA GLY A 306 6.29 -15.72 24.80
C GLY A 306 6.16 -16.69 23.61
N PRO A 307 7.25 -16.94 22.87
CA PRO A 307 7.24 -17.75 21.64
C PRO A 307 6.81 -19.21 21.86
N ALA A 308 6.89 -19.73 23.09
CA ALA A 308 6.47 -21.09 23.46
C ALA A 308 5.03 -21.17 24.03
N ALA A 309 4.22 -20.11 23.92
CA ALA A 309 2.85 -20.14 24.42
C ALA A 309 1.98 -21.14 23.64
N ARG A 310 1.27 -22.04 24.33
CA ARG A 310 0.35 -23.02 23.73
C ARG A 310 -0.67 -22.36 22.78
N SER A 311 -1.12 -21.16 23.12
CA SER A 311 -2.03 -20.34 22.27
C SER A 311 -1.41 -19.98 20.92
N ARG A 312 -0.10 -19.75 20.83
CA ARG A 312 0.61 -19.46 19.57
C ARG A 312 0.60 -20.69 18.65
N GLN A 313 0.87 -21.87 19.20
CA GLN A 313 0.81 -23.13 18.46
C GLN A 313 -0.59 -23.39 17.90
N THR A 314 -1.63 -23.17 18.71
CA THR A 314 -3.03 -23.30 18.26
C THR A 314 -3.35 -22.35 17.11
N ALA A 315 -2.89 -21.10 17.18
CA ALA A 315 -3.09 -20.13 16.10
C ALA A 315 -2.35 -20.53 14.81
N ILE A 316 -1.10 -20.97 14.90
CA ILE A 316 -0.30 -21.43 13.75
C ILE A 316 -0.94 -22.65 13.10
N ALA A 317 -1.36 -23.64 13.90
CA ALA A 317 -2.02 -24.84 13.40
C ALA A 317 -3.34 -24.51 12.67
N THR A 318 -4.11 -23.56 13.21
CA THR A 318 -5.36 -23.09 12.58
C THR A 318 -5.09 -22.44 11.23
N LEU A 319 -4.07 -21.57 11.15
CA LEU A 319 -3.69 -20.91 9.91
C LEU A 319 -3.17 -21.91 8.86
N ARG A 320 -2.41 -22.93 9.28
CA ARG A 320 -1.98 -24.04 8.41
C ARG A 320 -3.17 -24.83 7.88
N ALA A 321 -4.13 -25.15 8.74
CA ALA A 321 -5.36 -25.84 8.33
C ALA A 321 -6.21 -25.02 7.35
N ALA A 322 -6.07 -23.69 7.39
CA ALA A 322 -6.73 -22.76 6.46
C ALA A 322 -5.93 -22.49 5.17
N GLY A 323 -4.84 -23.25 4.91
CA GLY A 323 -4.06 -23.15 3.67
C GLY A 323 -2.80 -22.28 3.76
N ILE A 324 -2.43 -21.75 4.93
CA ILE A 324 -1.19 -20.97 5.07
C ILE A 324 0.02 -21.87 5.32
N SER A 325 1.03 -21.77 4.46
CA SER A 325 2.34 -22.38 4.69
C SER A 325 3.34 -21.35 5.18
N PHE A 326 4.03 -21.67 6.28
CA PHE A 326 5.13 -20.89 6.84
C PHE A 326 6.43 -21.59 6.49
N THR A 327 7.32 -20.91 5.78
CA THR A 327 8.63 -21.45 5.39
C THR A 327 9.73 -20.57 5.96
N VAL A 328 10.69 -21.17 6.68
CA VAL A 328 11.90 -20.43 7.10
C VAL A 328 12.72 -20.14 5.85
N ILE A 329 13.05 -18.87 5.67
CA ILE A 329 14.07 -18.40 4.75
C ILE A 329 15.24 -17.93 5.62
N GLU A 330 16.48 -18.16 5.19
CA GLU A 330 17.68 -17.91 6.01
C GLU A 330 17.69 -16.51 6.65
N GLY A 331 18.16 -16.43 7.90
CA GLY A 331 18.20 -15.20 8.70
C GLY A 331 16.98 -14.98 9.60
N ASN A 332 16.28 -16.05 10.00
CA ASN A 332 15.05 -16.00 10.81
C ASN A 332 13.86 -15.31 10.09
N ALA A 333 13.97 -15.12 8.77
CA ALA A 333 12.90 -14.61 7.93
C ALA A 333 11.89 -15.73 7.67
N ILE A 334 10.60 -15.41 7.68
CA ILE A 334 9.54 -16.40 7.43
C ILE A 334 8.75 -15.92 6.21
N ALA A 335 8.78 -16.73 5.14
CA ALA A 335 7.84 -16.57 4.04
C ALA A 335 6.50 -17.18 4.40
N LEU A 336 5.45 -16.49 3.97
CA LEU A 336 4.07 -16.94 4.07
C LEU A 336 3.53 -17.12 2.66
N THR A 337 2.98 -18.30 2.40
CA THR A 337 2.27 -18.59 1.16
C THR A 337 0.88 -19.11 1.51
N ARG A 338 -0.10 -18.82 0.66
CA ARG A 338 -1.44 -19.39 0.73
C ARG A 338 -1.55 -20.42 -0.38
N ALA A 339 -1.87 -21.66 -0.03
CA ALA A 339 -2.41 -22.61 -0.98
C ALA A 339 -3.89 -22.27 -1.14
N ASP A 340 -4.31 -21.94 -2.35
CA ASP A 340 -5.71 -21.64 -2.65
C ASP A 340 -6.58 -22.90 -2.65
#